data_AF-A0AAJ2JXH1-F1
#
_entry.id   AF-A0AAJ2JXH1-F1
#
_cell.length_a   1.000
_cell.length_b   1.000
_cell.length_c   1.000
_cell.angle_alpha   90.00
_cell.angle_beta   90.00
_cell.angle_gamma   90.00
#
_symmetry.space_group_name_H-M   'P 1'
#
loop_
_entity.id
_entity.type
_entity.pdbx_description
1 polymer ?
#
loop_
_entity_poly.entity_id
_entity_poly.type
_entity_poly.pdbx_seq_one_letter_code
_entity_poly.pdbx_strand_id
1 'polypeptide(L)'
;MRKWFAAIIMSAALLFTGVSTAKADITYMNEDFTAYTGAAGDNNPVFAGGKAAYIGGVAVHPTIWGAGNWNKPVFPFGTMIVLNNNESISIPGGYVINTFVVEDTGDLKNTAKLSYRWIDVYFGKYSTANHQAAINFGKKKLSYTVIS
;
A
#
# COMPACT_ATOMS: atom_id res chain seq x y z
N MET A 1 71.60 30.02 2.88
CA MET A 1 70.70 29.45 3.90
C MET A 1 69.26 29.82 3.55
N ARG A 2 68.45 28.87 3.06
CA ARG A 2 67.01 29.06 2.80
C ARG A 2 66.30 27.79 3.26
N LYS A 3 65.62 27.85 4.39
CA LYS A 3 64.82 26.75 4.93
C LYS A 3 63.46 26.78 4.22
N TRP A 4 63.11 25.69 3.54
CA TRP A 4 61.79 25.50 2.94
C TRP A 4 60.91 24.83 3.99
N PHE A 5 59.80 25.48 4.36
CA PHE A 5 58.76 24.88 5.18
C PHE A 5 57.80 24.12 4.27
N ALA A 6 57.76 22.80 4.39
CA ALA A 6 56.73 21.98 3.75
C ALA A 6 55.45 22.05 4.62
N ALA A 7 54.40 22.67 4.09
CA ALA A 7 53.08 22.66 4.71
C ALA A 7 52.40 21.32 4.41
N ILE A 8 52.15 20.52 5.46
CA ILE A 8 51.33 19.31 5.37
C ILE A 8 49.87 19.77 5.43
N ILE A 9 49.16 19.72 4.30
CA ILE A 9 47.70 19.88 4.28
C ILE A 9 47.09 18.51 4.59
N MET A 10 46.63 18.33 5.82
CA MET A 10 45.87 17.17 6.23
C MET A 10 44.43 17.35 5.73
N SER A 11 44.08 16.70 4.63
CA SER A 11 42.71 16.72 4.10
C SER A 11 41.80 15.91 5.03
N ALA A 12 40.95 16.59 5.80
CA ALA A 12 39.86 15.94 6.53
C ALA A 12 38.76 15.56 5.54
N ALA A 13 38.69 14.28 5.18
CA ALA A 13 37.54 13.74 4.45
C ALA A 13 36.35 13.63 5.41
N LEU A 14 35.38 14.56 5.30
CA LEU A 14 34.09 14.42 5.96
C LEU A 14 33.28 13.32 5.25
N LEU A 15 33.21 12.16 5.88
CA LEU A 15 32.28 11.10 5.50
C LEU A 15 30.86 11.55 5.88
N PHE A 16 30.09 12.02 4.90
CA PHE A 16 28.65 12.17 5.06
C PHE A 16 28.03 10.76 5.07
N THR A 17 27.88 10.17 6.25
CA THR A 17 26.99 9.02 6.42
C THR A 17 25.57 9.54 6.25
N GLY A 18 24.93 9.22 5.13
CA GLY A 18 23.53 9.53 4.91
C GLY A 18 22.68 8.94 6.03
N VAL A 19 22.14 9.79 6.89
CA VAL A 19 21.16 9.37 7.89
C VAL A 19 19.86 9.11 7.13
N SER A 20 19.53 7.84 6.90
CA SER A 20 18.21 7.45 6.43
C SER A 20 17.20 7.84 7.49
N THR A 21 16.40 8.87 7.22
CA THR A 21 15.27 9.24 8.07
C THR A 21 14.26 8.09 8.04
N ALA A 22 14.16 7.33 9.12
CA ALA A 22 13.06 6.38 9.28
C ALA A 22 11.75 7.18 9.18
N LYS A 23 10.85 6.77 8.27
CA LYS A 23 9.49 7.32 8.28
C LYS A 23 8.82 6.82 9.54
N ALA A 24 8.17 7.75 10.26
CA ALA A 24 7.34 7.35 11.38
C ALA A 24 6.12 6.61 10.86
N ASP A 25 5.78 5.51 11.51
CA ASP A 25 4.52 4.81 11.28
C ASP A 25 3.35 5.75 11.62
N ILE A 26 2.31 5.76 10.77
CA ILE A 26 1.14 6.62 10.96
C ILE A 26 -0.11 5.76 11.09
N THR A 27 -0.89 6.04 12.13
CA THR A 27 -2.19 5.39 12.34
C THR A 27 -3.33 6.22 11.77
N TYR A 28 -4.19 5.57 11.00
CA TYR A 28 -5.45 6.09 10.48
C TYR A 28 -6.62 5.38 11.15
N MET A 29 -7.62 6.15 11.56
CA MET A 29 -8.74 5.67 12.37
C MET A 29 -10.05 5.73 11.58
N ASN A 30 -10.88 4.69 11.71
CA ASN A 30 -12.25 4.67 11.17
C ASN A 30 -12.31 4.90 9.64
N GLU A 31 -11.37 4.32 8.91
CA GLU A 31 -11.29 4.38 7.46
C GLU A 31 -12.19 3.31 6.83
N ASP A 32 -12.68 3.57 5.62
CA ASP A 32 -13.46 2.59 4.87
C ASP A 32 -12.59 1.41 4.42
N PHE A 33 -13.11 0.21 4.58
CA PHE A 33 -12.57 -1.01 3.98
C PHE A 33 -13.64 -1.69 3.13
N THR A 34 -13.26 -2.14 1.95
CA THR A 34 -14.11 -2.95 1.07
C THR A 34 -13.33 -4.15 0.54
N ALA A 35 -13.97 -4.94 -0.32
CA ALA A 35 -13.33 -6.02 -1.03
C ALA A 35 -13.73 -6.00 -2.51
N TYR A 36 -12.80 -6.44 -3.37
CA TYR A 36 -13.01 -6.54 -4.81
C TYR A 36 -12.47 -7.84 -5.38
N THR A 37 -12.86 -8.15 -6.60
CA THR A 37 -12.32 -9.27 -7.37
C THR A 37 -11.72 -8.76 -8.67
N GLY A 38 -10.93 -9.61 -9.33
CA GLY A 38 -10.52 -9.36 -10.72
C GLY A 38 -11.75 -9.20 -11.64
N ALA A 39 -11.53 -8.62 -12.82
CA ALA A 39 -12.61 -8.52 -13.81
C ALA A 39 -13.07 -9.91 -14.27
N ALA A 40 -14.36 -10.06 -14.56
CA ALA A 40 -14.89 -11.29 -15.14
C ALA A 40 -14.22 -11.56 -16.50
N GLY A 41 -13.75 -12.79 -16.70
CA GLY A 41 -13.01 -13.19 -17.92
C GLY A 41 -11.51 -12.89 -17.89
N ASP A 42 -11.01 -12.13 -16.90
CA ASP A 42 -9.57 -11.95 -16.73
C ASP A 42 -8.95 -13.19 -16.07
N ASN A 43 -8.09 -13.86 -16.83
CA ASN A 43 -7.44 -15.08 -16.38
C ASN A 43 -6.13 -14.83 -15.62
N ASN A 44 -5.48 -13.69 -15.83
CA ASN A 44 -4.17 -13.36 -15.27
C ASN A 44 -4.17 -11.91 -14.76
N PRO A 45 -4.96 -11.60 -13.73
CA PRO A 45 -5.03 -10.26 -13.17
C PRO A 45 -3.67 -9.80 -12.68
N VAL A 46 -3.33 -8.55 -12.98
CA VAL A 46 -2.09 -7.89 -12.58
C VAL A 46 -2.47 -6.61 -11.84
N PHE A 47 -1.87 -6.39 -10.68
CA PHE A 47 -2.08 -5.16 -9.92
C PHE A 47 -1.40 -3.96 -10.59
N ALA A 48 -1.84 -2.73 -10.30
CA ALA A 48 -1.20 -1.52 -10.82
C ALA A 48 0.31 -1.42 -10.48
N GLY A 49 0.76 -2.05 -9.40
CA GLY A 49 2.18 -2.19 -9.02
C GLY A 49 2.98 -3.18 -9.89
N GLY A 50 2.33 -3.87 -10.83
CA GLY A 50 2.96 -4.74 -11.84
C GLY A 50 3.13 -6.21 -11.43
N LYS A 51 2.74 -6.60 -10.21
CA LYS A 51 2.78 -7.99 -9.76
C LYS A 51 1.52 -8.75 -10.16
N ALA A 52 1.66 -10.06 -10.37
CA ALA A 52 0.51 -10.95 -10.51
C ALA A 52 -0.37 -10.86 -9.26
N ALA A 53 -1.69 -10.74 -9.45
CA ALA A 53 -2.60 -10.51 -8.34
C ALA A 53 -2.72 -11.75 -7.44
N TYR A 54 -2.78 -11.50 -6.13
CA TYR A 54 -2.92 -12.53 -5.10
C TYR A 54 -3.89 -12.06 -4.01
N ILE A 55 -4.62 -13.01 -3.40
CA ILE A 55 -5.62 -12.70 -2.36
C ILE A 55 -4.93 -12.01 -1.18
N GLY A 56 -5.49 -10.89 -0.73
CA GLY A 56 -4.93 -10.09 0.36
C GLY A 56 -3.99 -8.96 -0.07
N GLY A 57 -3.64 -8.85 -1.36
CA GLY A 57 -3.14 -7.59 -1.91
C GLY A 57 -4.23 -6.51 -1.82
N VAL A 58 -3.85 -5.25 -1.59
CA VAL A 58 -4.84 -4.16 -1.47
C VAL A 58 -4.69 -3.07 -2.51
N ALA A 59 -5.84 -2.53 -2.91
CA ALA A 59 -5.95 -1.30 -3.67
C ALA A 59 -6.20 -0.12 -2.73
N VAL A 60 -5.71 1.05 -3.13
CA VAL A 60 -5.96 2.32 -2.42
C VAL A 60 -6.34 3.41 -3.41
N HIS A 61 -6.84 4.55 -2.94
CA HIS A 61 -7.05 5.70 -3.81
C HIS A 61 -5.73 6.20 -4.42
N PRO A 62 -5.78 6.87 -5.58
CA PRO A 62 -4.65 7.66 -6.05
C PRO A 62 -4.43 8.88 -5.13
N THR A 63 -3.20 9.41 -5.08
CA THR A 63 -2.89 10.65 -4.36
C THR A 63 -3.76 11.81 -4.86
N ILE A 64 -3.98 11.88 -6.17
CA ILE A 64 -4.86 12.86 -6.81
C ILE A 64 -5.90 12.08 -7.60
N TRP A 65 -7.18 12.33 -7.36
CA TRP A 65 -8.26 11.70 -8.12
C TRP A 65 -8.14 12.03 -9.62
N GLY A 66 -8.28 10.99 -10.45
CA GLY A 66 -8.19 11.07 -11.90
C GLY A 66 -7.73 9.75 -12.50
N ALA A 67 -8.32 9.36 -13.63
CA ALA A 67 -7.98 8.09 -14.30
C ALA A 67 -6.49 8.00 -14.70
N GLY A 68 -5.86 9.14 -14.99
CA GLY A 68 -4.42 9.21 -15.31
C GLY A 68 -3.47 9.01 -14.11
N ASN A 69 -4.00 8.85 -12.89
CA ASN A 69 -3.19 8.66 -11.67
C ASN A 69 -3.27 7.22 -11.13
N TRP A 70 -3.66 6.26 -11.97
CA TRP A 70 -3.77 4.83 -11.61
C TRP A 70 -2.46 4.23 -11.06
N ASN A 71 -1.30 4.82 -11.34
CA ASN A 71 0.02 4.38 -10.85
C ASN A 71 0.61 5.32 -9.78
N LYS A 72 -0.21 6.19 -9.19
CA LYS A 72 0.21 7.14 -8.14
C LYS A 72 -0.66 6.92 -6.91
N PRO A 73 -0.52 5.78 -6.22
CA PRO A 73 -1.35 5.44 -5.07
C PRO A 73 -1.04 6.38 -3.89
N VAL A 74 -2.04 6.60 -3.03
CA VAL A 74 -1.92 7.48 -1.87
C VAL A 74 -0.94 6.94 -0.82
N PHE A 75 -0.77 5.62 -0.80
CA PHE A 75 0.35 4.94 -0.19
C PHE A 75 1.17 4.27 -1.29
N PRO A 76 2.50 4.47 -1.36
CA PRO A 76 3.33 3.86 -2.41
C PRO A 76 3.14 2.34 -2.49
N PHE A 77 3.26 1.77 -3.69
CA PHE A 77 3.26 0.31 -3.85
C PHE A 77 4.35 -0.34 -2.96
N GLY A 78 4.03 -1.48 -2.36
CA GLY A 78 4.87 -2.16 -1.37
C GLY A 78 4.69 -1.67 0.07
N THR A 79 3.92 -0.60 0.31
CA THR A 79 3.59 -0.15 1.67
C THR A 79 2.83 -1.22 2.44
N MET A 80 3.19 -1.43 3.70
CA MET A 80 2.52 -2.39 4.57
C MET A 80 1.44 -1.70 5.41
N ILE A 81 0.27 -2.34 5.46
CA ILE A 81 -0.90 -1.91 6.24
C ILE A 81 -1.16 -2.96 7.32
N VAL A 82 -1.16 -2.56 8.59
CA VAL A 82 -1.42 -3.46 9.71
C VAL A 82 -2.65 -2.99 10.47
N LEU A 83 -3.68 -3.83 10.56
CA LEU A 83 -4.90 -3.52 11.31
C LEU A 83 -4.60 -3.40 12.81
N ASN A 84 -5.26 -2.46 13.46
CA ASN A 84 -5.12 -2.24 14.90
C ASN A 84 -6.14 -3.05 15.71
N ASN A 85 -6.08 -2.97 17.04
CA ASN A 85 -7.08 -3.51 17.96
C ASN A 85 -7.39 -5.02 17.81
N ASN A 86 -6.40 -5.81 17.38
CA ASN A 86 -6.58 -7.23 17.06
C ASN A 86 -7.65 -7.49 15.97
N GLU A 87 -7.97 -6.49 15.15
CA GLU A 87 -8.84 -6.65 14.00
C GLU A 87 -8.17 -7.54 12.94
N SER A 88 -9.00 -8.29 12.22
CA SER A 88 -8.56 -9.15 11.12
C SER A 88 -9.68 -9.31 10.10
N ILE A 89 -9.30 -9.72 8.89
CA ILE A 89 -10.22 -9.95 7.78
C ILE A 89 -10.10 -11.42 7.37
N SER A 90 -11.25 -12.10 7.33
CA SER A 90 -11.38 -13.38 6.65
C SER A 90 -11.37 -13.15 5.14
N ILE A 91 -10.44 -13.79 4.45
CA ILE A 91 -10.29 -13.75 2.99
C ILE A 91 -10.69 -15.09 2.37
N PRO A 92 -11.03 -15.13 1.07
CA PRO A 92 -11.32 -16.39 0.39
C PRO A 92 -10.17 -17.39 0.52
N GLY A 93 -10.53 -18.67 0.65
CA GLY A 93 -9.59 -19.73 1.05
C GLY A 93 -9.57 -20.02 2.57
N GLY A 94 -10.32 -19.26 3.37
CA GLY A 94 -10.51 -19.53 4.80
C GLY A 94 -9.42 -18.95 5.71
N TYR A 95 -8.50 -18.18 5.15
CA TYR A 95 -7.44 -17.53 5.91
C TYR A 95 -7.96 -16.26 6.59
N VAL A 96 -7.37 -15.94 7.74
CA VAL A 96 -7.63 -14.73 8.50
C VAL A 96 -6.34 -13.94 8.59
N ILE A 97 -6.34 -12.73 8.06
CA ILE A 97 -5.14 -11.88 7.96
C ILE A 97 -5.39 -10.50 8.55
N ASN A 98 -4.35 -9.89 9.10
CA ASN A 98 -4.38 -8.53 9.66
C ASN A 98 -3.35 -7.60 9.00
N THR A 99 -2.54 -8.13 8.08
CA THR A 99 -1.45 -7.40 7.43
C THR A 99 -1.66 -7.49 5.92
N PHE A 100 -1.52 -6.36 5.25
CA PHE A 100 -1.75 -6.21 3.83
C PHE A 100 -0.61 -5.43 3.18
N VAL A 101 -0.45 -5.61 1.88
CA VAL A 101 0.53 -4.86 1.08
C VAL A 101 -0.21 -4.11 -0.02
N VAL A 102 0.09 -2.82 -0.15
CA VAL A 102 -0.45 -1.97 -1.21
C VAL A 102 0.17 -2.39 -2.52
N GLU A 103 -0.62 -3.01 -3.38
CA GLU A 103 -0.16 -3.49 -4.69
C GLU A 103 -0.91 -2.80 -5.83
N ASP A 104 -2.08 -2.22 -5.56
CA ASP A 104 -3.01 -1.77 -6.59
C ASP A 104 -3.56 -0.35 -6.30
N THR A 105 -4.23 0.23 -7.30
CA THR A 105 -4.93 1.51 -7.16
C THR A 105 -6.37 1.37 -7.65
N GLY A 106 -7.33 1.79 -6.83
CA GLY A 106 -8.76 1.67 -7.08
C GLY A 106 -9.51 2.99 -6.92
N ASP A 107 -10.80 2.96 -7.26
CA ASP A 107 -11.76 4.08 -7.17
C ASP A 107 -11.11 5.43 -7.55
N LEU A 108 -10.59 5.50 -8.79
CA LEU A 108 -9.71 6.56 -9.25
C LEU A 108 -10.35 7.96 -9.20
N LYS A 109 -11.67 8.06 -9.11
CA LYS A 109 -12.44 9.32 -9.08
C LYS A 109 -13.24 9.52 -7.78
N ASN A 110 -13.02 8.67 -6.77
CA ASN A 110 -13.81 8.60 -5.54
C ASN A 110 -15.34 8.61 -5.77
N THR A 111 -15.79 7.82 -6.74
CA THR A 111 -17.22 7.76 -7.10
C THR A 111 -18.05 7.04 -6.03
N ALA A 112 -17.41 6.14 -5.27
CA ALA A 112 -18.04 5.43 -4.17
C ALA A 112 -18.14 6.27 -2.88
N LYS A 113 -17.59 7.50 -2.87
CA LYS A 113 -17.58 8.43 -1.73
C LYS A 113 -16.98 7.79 -0.48
N LEU A 114 -15.85 7.12 -0.67
CA LEU A 114 -15.09 6.45 0.37
C LEU A 114 -14.12 7.45 1.02
N SER A 115 -13.68 7.11 2.23
CA SER A 115 -12.68 7.90 2.94
C SER A 115 -11.36 7.96 2.16
N TYR A 116 -10.64 9.09 2.24
CA TYR A 116 -9.45 9.31 1.40
C TYR A 116 -8.30 8.34 1.68
N ARG A 117 -8.34 7.62 2.80
CA ARG A 117 -7.38 6.58 3.21
C ARG A 117 -8.07 5.20 3.19
N TRP A 118 -9.02 5.00 2.29
CA TRP A 118 -9.71 3.72 2.07
C TRP A 118 -8.77 2.61 1.57
N ILE A 119 -9.12 1.37 1.95
CA ILE A 119 -8.44 0.13 1.55
C ILE A 119 -9.45 -0.83 0.88
N ASP A 120 -9.11 -1.34 -0.31
CA ASP A 120 -9.86 -2.42 -0.99
C ASP A 120 -9.08 -3.72 -0.92
N VAL A 121 -9.63 -4.77 -0.33
CA VAL A 121 -8.95 -6.08 -0.25
C VAL A 121 -9.26 -6.93 -1.46
N TYR A 122 -8.23 -7.38 -2.16
CA TYR A 122 -8.40 -8.30 -3.29
C TYR A 122 -8.82 -9.68 -2.79
N PHE A 123 -10.02 -10.11 -3.17
CA PHE A 123 -10.62 -11.41 -2.83
C PHE A 123 -10.35 -12.47 -3.89
N GLY A 124 -9.46 -12.18 -4.85
CA GLY A 124 -9.04 -13.14 -5.86
C GLY A 124 -9.63 -12.87 -7.23
N LYS A 125 -9.23 -13.72 -8.19
CA LYS A 125 -9.81 -13.76 -9.53
C LYS A 125 -11.33 -13.94 -9.45
N TYR A 126 -12.04 -13.37 -10.41
CA TYR A 126 -13.49 -13.53 -10.51
C TYR A 126 -13.87 -15.02 -10.53
N SER A 127 -14.69 -15.39 -9.56
CA SER A 127 -15.51 -16.59 -9.52
C SER A 127 -16.80 -16.22 -8.79
N THR A 128 -17.89 -16.95 -9.00
CA THR A 128 -19.15 -16.66 -8.28
C THR A 128 -18.94 -16.66 -6.76
N ALA A 129 -18.12 -17.58 -6.24
CA ALA A 129 -17.81 -17.66 -4.82
C ALA A 129 -17.00 -16.45 -4.31
N ASN A 130 -15.91 -16.08 -5.00
CA ASN A 130 -15.07 -14.95 -4.57
C ASN A 130 -15.83 -13.62 -4.69
N HIS A 131 -16.61 -13.47 -5.77
CA HIS A 131 -17.40 -12.27 -5.98
C HIS A 131 -18.49 -12.13 -4.92
N GLN A 132 -19.20 -13.22 -4.59
CA GLN A 132 -20.17 -13.21 -3.51
C GLN A 132 -19.51 -12.95 -2.14
N ALA A 133 -18.30 -13.48 -1.91
CA ALA A 133 -17.54 -13.21 -0.69
C ALA A 133 -17.18 -11.71 -0.57
N ALA A 134 -16.79 -11.06 -1.67
CA ALA A 134 -16.49 -9.63 -1.70
C ALA A 134 -17.76 -8.79 -1.45
N ILE A 135 -18.89 -9.15 -2.07
CA ILE A 135 -20.19 -8.52 -1.81
C ILE A 135 -20.58 -8.67 -0.32
N ASN A 136 -20.45 -9.87 0.24
CA ASN A 136 -20.79 -10.15 1.64
C ASN A 136 -19.85 -9.45 2.63
N PHE A 137 -18.59 -9.21 2.24
CA PHE A 137 -17.66 -8.41 3.04
C PHE A 137 -18.19 -6.98 3.22
N GLY A 138 -18.79 -6.42 2.16
CA GLY A 138 -19.44 -5.13 2.18
C GLY A 138 -18.47 -3.98 2.46
N LYS A 139 -18.98 -2.93 3.11
CA LYS A 139 -18.18 -1.80 3.58
C LYS A 139 -18.05 -1.85 5.09
N LYS A 140 -16.82 -1.83 5.59
CA LYS A 140 -16.49 -1.84 7.02
C LYS A 140 -15.74 -0.58 7.40
N LYS A 141 -15.69 -0.30 8.70
CA LYS A 141 -14.86 0.74 9.30
C LYS A 141 -13.79 0.07 10.14
N LEU A 142 -12.53 0.26 9.78
CA LEU A 142 -11.37 -0.31 10.47
C LEU A 142 -10.32 0.76 10.71
N SER A 143 -9.41 0.49 11.65
CA SER A 143 -8.25 1.36 11.92
C SER A 143 -6.96 0.59 11.65
N TYR A 144 -5.95 1.28 11.12
CA TYR A 144 -4.70 0.64 10.74
C TYR A 144 -3.50 1.57 10.85
N THR A 145 -2.34 0.94 10.96
CA THR A 145 -1.03 1.59 10.93
C THR A 145 -0.35 1.33 9.58
N VAL A 146 0.15 2.40 8.97
CA VAL A 146 0.99 2.35 7.78
C VAL A 146 2.45 2.24 8.20
N ILE A 147 3.13 1.20 7.71
CA ILE A 147 4.56 0.95 7.92
C ILE A 147 5.27 1.15 6.58
N SER A 148 6.23 2.09 6.53
CA SER A 148 6.88 2.54 5.28
C SER A 148 8.38 2.74 5.42
#